data_AF-A0A9X2MGH6-F1
#
_entry.id   AF-A0A9X2MGH6-F1
#
_cell.length_a   1.000
_cell.length_b   1.000
_cell.length_c   1.000
_cell.angle_alpha   90.00
_cell.angle_beta   90.00
_cell.angle_gamma   90.00
#
_symmetry.space_group_name_H-M   'P 1'
#
loop_
_entity.id
_entity.type
_entity.pdbx_description
1 polymer ?
#
loop_
_entity_poly.entity_id
_entity_poly.type
_entity_poly.pdbx_seq_one_letter_code
_entity_poly.pdbx_strand_id
1 'polypeptide(L)'
;MDNRLFTIFIFYALRNNNFKETNIKNALQLDINSLNTKYAVERINVLRAVGTYFPEELVPILNKSLLMAEKIIKTQETMNFIKTNESFKEISPTKVKNNRERFNYIISTLKREIPEEKINDMSYPFNLIINYEKYKYMYNLLSSIASNPEKLENPEGLISLIEPMMEGKDEKEKKKMKEMLKMAEIMMTLEPSEKKEKRLKK
;
A
#
# COMPACT_ATOMS: atom_id res chain seq x y z
N MET A 1 -38.01 29.62 -15.05
CA MET A 1 -39.17 29.19 -14.24
C MET A 1 -38.65 28.87 -12.86
N ASP A 2 -39.17 29.55 -11.84
CA ASP A 2 -38.61 29.55 -10.49
C ASP A 2 -38.72 28.18 -9.82
N ASN A 3 -37.58 27.58 -9.49
CA ASN A 3 -37.47 26.33 -8.72
C ASN A 3 -38.20 26.40 -7.37
N ARG A 4 -38.52 27.61 -6.89
CA ARG A 4 -39.31 27.88 -5.68
C ARG A 4 -40.73 27.34 -5.77
N LEU A 5 -41.38 27.46 -6.93
CA LEU A 5 -42.72 26.93 -7.16
C LEU A 5 -42.73 25.40 -7.15
N PHE A 6 -41.67 24.77 -7.67
CA PHE A 6 -41.53 23.32 -7.65
C PHE A 6 -41.32 22.77 -6.23
N THR A 7 -40.49 23.44 -5.41
CA THR A 7 -40.33 23.09 -3.99
C THR A 7 -41.63 23.26 -3.19
N ILE A 8 -42.41 24.31 -3.47
CA ILE A 8 -43.72 24.53 -2.82
C ILE A 8 -44.71 23.45 -3.26
N PHE A 9 -44.71 23.06 -4.53
CA PHE A 9 -45.55 21.97 -5.04
C PHE A 9 -45.18 20.62 -4.41
N ILE A 10 -43.88 20.32 -4.25
CA ILE A 10 -43.41 19.12 -3.53
C ILE A 10 -43.86 19.15 -2.06
N PHE A 11 -43.68 20.29 -1.37
CA PHE A 11 -44.10 20.41 0.02
C PHE A 11 -45.62 20.33 0.21
N TYR A 12 -46.39 20.89 -0.72
CA TYR A 12 -47.85 20.82 -0.72
C TYR A 12 -48.34 19.38 -1.00
N ALA A 13 -47.71 18.69 -1.97
CA ALA A 13 -47.99 17.29 -2.29
C ALA A 13 -47.60 16.33 -1.15
N LEU A 14 -46.55 16.65 -0.38
CA LEU A 14 -46.15 15.90 0.81
C LEU A 14 -47.10 16.17 2.00
N ARG A 15 -47.64 17.39 2.13
CA ARG A 15 -48.50 17.78 3.26
C ARG A 15 -49.94 17.28 3.12
N ASN A 16 -50.48 17.19 1.90
CA ASN A 16 -51.89 16.90 1.66
C ASN A 16 -52.22 15.39 1.56
N ASN A 17 -51.21 14.53 1.65
CA ASN A 17 -51.37 13.11 1.43
C ASN A 17 -51.23 12.34 2.73
N ASN A 18 -52.37 11.86 3.27
CA ASN A 18 -52.45 10.65 4.07
C ASN A 18 -52.12 9.42 3.19
N PHE A 19 -50.98 9.47 2.50
CA PHE A 19 -50.49 8.36 1.69
C PHE A 19 -50.02 7.29 2.66
N LYS A 20 -50.81 6.22 2.73
CA LYS A 20 -50.41 4.96 3.36
C LYS A 20 -48.96 4.67 2.94
N GLU A 21 -48.09 4.61 3.95
CA GLU A 21 -46.63 4.47 3.92
C GLU A 21 -46.10 3.24 3.13
N THR A 22 -46.99 2.43 2.55
CA THR A 22 -46.68 1.08 2.10
C THR A 22 -46.39 0.94 0.61
N ASN A 23 -46.72 1.95 -0.24
CA ASN A 23 -46.63 1.77 -1.70
C ASN A 23 -45.57 2.62 -2.43
N ILE A 24 -44.94 3.61 -1.78
CA ILE A 24 -43.84 4.37 -2.41
C ILE A 24 -42.52 3.56 -2.36
N LYS A 25 -42.34 2.71 -1.33
CA LYS A 25 -41.18 1.83 -1.22
C LYS A 25 -41.10 0.79 -2.36
N ASN A 26 -42.22 0.40 -2.97
CA ASN A 26 -42.26 -0.64 -4.01
C ASN A 26 -42.17 -0.10 -5.44
N ALA A 27 -42.54 1.17 -5.68
CA ALA A 27 -42.48 1.77 -7.03
C ALA A 27 -41.07 2.23 -7.43
N LEU A 28 -40.18 2.43 -6.45
CA LEU A 28 -38.79 2.88 -6.66
C LEU A 28 -37.76 1.81 -6.23
N GLN A 29 -38.19 0.58 -5.99
CA GLN A 29 -37.33 -0.59 -5.81
C GLN A 29 -36.67 -1.02 -7.13
N LEU A 30 -36.00 -0.09 -7.81
CA LEU A 30 -34.74 -0.46 -8.44
C LEU A 30 -33.89 -0.96 -7.29
N ASP A 31 -33.34 -2.17 -7.36
CA ASP A 31 -32.44 -2.69 -6.34
C ASP A 31 -31.11 -1.91 -6.42
N ILE A 32 -31.15 -0.65 -6.01
CA ILE A 32 -30.01 0.25 -6.10
C ILE A 32 -28.92 -0.22 -5.12
N ASN A 33 -29.29 -0.97 -4.07
CA ASN A 33 -28.38 -1.47 -3.04
C ASN A 33 -27.36 -2.50 -3.55
N SER A 34 -27.58 -3.12 -4.71
CA SER A 34 -26.67 -4.07 -5.36
C SER A 34 -25.96 -3.49 -6.59
N LEU A 35 -26.06 -2.17 -6.81
CA LEU A 35 -25.46 -1.53 -7.98
C LEU A 35 -23.93 -1.64 -7.92
N ASN A 36 -23.35 -2.40 -8.85
CA ASN A 36 -21.91 -2.42 -9.06
C ASN A 36 -21.48 -1.07 -9.69
N THR A 37 -21.10 -0.13 -8.84
CA THR A 37 -20.73 1.24 -9.23
C THR A 37 -19.56 1.25 -10.20
N LYS A 38 -18.57 0.37 -10.02
CA LYS A 38 -17.41 0.24 -10.91
C LYS A 38 -17.83 -0.14 -12.33
N TYR A 39 -18.65 -1.19 -12.46
CA TYR A 39 -19.17 -1.64 -13.75
C TYR A 39 -20.07 -0.57 -14.41
N ALA A 40 -20.88 0.14 -13.62
CA ALA A 40 -21.74 1.20 -14.13
C ALA A 40 -20.94 2.38 -14.71
N VAL A 41 -19.84 2.78 -14.05
CA VAL A 41 -18.91 3.82 -14.54
C VAL A 41 -18.26 3.39 -15.87
N GLU A 42 -17.82 2.13 -15.97
CA GLU A 42 -17.26 1.59 -17.22
C GLU A 42 -18.26 1.66 -18.37
N ARG A 43 -19.53 1.29 -18.12
CA ARG A 43 -20.60 1.36 -19.13
C ARG A 43 -20.96 2.80 -19.54
N ILE A 44 -20.97 3.74 -18.60
CA ILE A 44 -21.14 5.17 -18.88
C ILE A 44 -20.03 5.68 -19.81
N ASN A 45 -18.78 5.29 -19.57
CA ASN A 45 -17.65 5.71 -20.39
C ASN A 45 -17.73 5.15 -21.81
N VAL A 46 -18.11 3.88 -21.95
CA VAL A 46 -18.36 3.28 -23.28
C VAL A 46 -19.52 3.98 -23.98
N LEU A 47 -20.63 4.24 -23.29
CA LEU A 47 -21.78 4.93 -23.87
C LEU A 47 -21.46 6.38 -24.26
N ARG A 48 -20.60 7.06 -23.51
CA ARG A 48 -20.10 8.39 -23.85
C ARG A 48 -19.23 8.37 -25.11
N ALA A 49 -18.38 7.36 -25.25
CA ALA A 49 -17.54 7.19 -26.44
C ALA A 49 -18.38 6.87 -27.68
N VAL A 50 -19.31 5.92 -27.57
CA VAL A 50 -20.18 5.49 -28.68
C VAL A 50 -21.26 6.53 -29.00
N GLY A 51 -21.75 7.26 -28.00
CA GLY A 51 -22.80 8.27 -28.14
C GLY A 51 -22.40 9.46 -29.01
N THR A 52 -21.11 9.66 -29.29
CA THR A 52 -20.63 10.65 -30.26
C THR A 52 -21.05 10.34 -31.70
N TYR A 53 -21.37 9.08 -32.00
CA TYR A 53 -21.81 8.62 -33.32
C TYR A 53 -23.33 8.50 -33.44
N PHE A 54 -24.09 8.91 -32.42
CA PHE A 54 -25.55 8.87 -32.45
C PHE A 54 -26.10 10.08 -33.21
N PRO A 55 -27.34 9.98 -33.75
CA PRO A 55 -28.03 11.12 -34.35
C PRO A 55 -28.04 12.34 -33.42
N GLU A 56 -27.81 13.53 -33.98
CA GLU A 56 -27.65 14.78 -33.23
C GLU A 56 -28.85 15.08 -32.30
N GLU A 57 -30.04 14.71 -32.75
CA GLU A 57 -31.31 14.84 -32.01
C GLU A 57 -31.31 14.04 -30.68
N LEU A 58 -30.56 12.94 -30.61
CA LEU A 58 -30.47 12.08 -29.43
C LEU A 58 -29.37 12.51 -28.45
N VAL A 59 -28.40 13.31 -28.90
CA VAL A 59 -27.27 13.75 -28.07
C VAL A 59 -27.71 14.51 -26.81
N PRO A 60 -28.65 15.48 -26.86
CA PRO A 60 -29.14 16.16 -25.65
C PRO A 60 -29.82 15.22 -24.65
N ILE A 61 -30.55 14.22 -25.16
CA ILE A 61 -31.25 13.23 -24.32
C ILE A 61 -30.22 12.32 -23.65
N LEU A 62 -29.24 11.82 -24.41
CA LEU A 62 -28.14 11.01 -23.88
C LEU A 62 -27.35 11.75 -22.81
N ASN A 63 -26.98 13.00 -23.04
CA ASN A 63 -26.23 13.79 -22.07
C ASN A 63 -27.00 13.98 -20.76
N LYS A 64 -28.31 14.25 -20.82
CA LYS A 64 -29.16 14.34 -19.62
C LYS A 64 -29.23 13.00 -18.88
N SER A 65 -29.40 11.91 -19.61
CA SER A 65 -29.47 10.55 -19.04
C SER A 65 -28.15 10.12 -18.41
N LEU A 66 -27.02 10.42 -19.06
CA LEU A 66 -25.68 10.17 -18.52
C LEU A 66 -25.45 10.96 -17.23
N LEU A 67 -25.80 12.26 -17.22
CA LEU A 67 -25.70 13.09 -16.01
C LEU A 67 -26.55 12.54 -14.85
N MET A 68 -27.76 12.07 -15.15
CA MET A 68 -28.61 11.43 -14.14
C MET A 68 -28.00 10.13 -13.62
N ALA A 69 -27.46 9.29 -14.50
CA ALA A 69 -26.80 8.05 -14.13
C ALA A 69 -25.57 8.28 -13.23
N GLU A 70 -24.74 9.29 -13.54
CA GLU A 70 -23.61 9.67 -12.70
C GLU A 70 -24.05 10.14 -11.30
N LYS A 71 -25.11 10.95 -11.21
CA LYS A 71 -25.66 11.39 -9.93
C LYS A 71 -26.18 10.22 -9.10
N ILE A 72 -26.82 9.23 -9.73
CA ILE A 72 -27.28 8.01 -9.04
C ILE A 72 -26.09 7.23 -8.50
N ILE A 73 -25.04 7.03 -9.30
CA ILE A 73 -23.81 6.34 -8.87
C ILE A 73 -23.16 7.07 -7.68
N LYS A 74 -23.03 8.40 -7.74
CA LYS A 74 -22.43 9.17 -6.63
C LYS A 74 -23.27 9.16 -5.37
N THR A 75 -24.59 9.18 -5.52
CA THR A 75 -25.50 9.03 -4.38
C THR A 75 -25.35 7.65 -3.74
N GLN A 76 -25.20 6.60 -4.55
CA GLN A 76 -24.92 5.24 -4.11
C GLN A 76 -23.58 5.11 -3.37
N GLU A 77 -22.50 5.63 -3.94
CA GLU A 77 -21.17 5.64 -3.28
C GLU A 77 -21.24 6.34 -1.93
N THR A 78 -21.92 7.49 -1.87
CA THR A 78 -22.10 8.25 -0.63
C THR A 78 -22.95 7.49 0.38
N MET A 79 -24.06 6.90 -0.05
CA MET A 79 -24.93 6.10 0.82
C MET A 79 -24.21 4.85 1.33
N ASN A 80 -23.40 4.21 0.49
CA ASN A 80 -22.55 3.10 0.89
C ASN A 80 -21.54 3.57 1.92
N PHE A 81 -20.81 4.67 1.69
CA PHE A 81 -19.91 5.25 2.68
C PHE A 81 -20.59 5.54 4.03
N ILE A 82 -21.81 6.09 4.02
CA ILE A 82 -22.59 6.35 5.25
C ILE A 82 -23.05 5.05 5.92
N LYS A 83 -23.45 4.03 5.14
CA LYS A 83 -23.89 2.72 5.64
C LYS A 83 -22.75 1.85 6.13
N THR A 84 -21.55 2.01 5.58
CA THR A 84 -20.37 1.33 6.09
C THR A 84 -20.15 1.86 7.50
N ASN A 85 -20.60 1.11 8.50
CA ASN A 85 -20.32 1.34 9.91
C ASN A 85 -18.84 1.08 10.23
N GLU A 86 -17.93 1.46 9.32
CA GLU A 86 -16.53 1.62 9.67
C GLU A 86 -16.49 2.78 10.65
N SER A 87 -16.40 2.42 11.94
CA SER A 87 -16.26 3.40 12.99
C SER A 87 -15.08 4.30 12.65
N PHE A 88 -15.30 5.61 12.71
CA PHE A 88 -14.23 6.58 12.59
C PHE A 88 -13.13 6.19 13.59
N LYS A 89 -11.97 5.79 13.07
CA LYS A 89 -10.81 5.45 13.88
C LYS A 89 -10.05 6.73 14.15
N GLU A 90 -10.36 7.35 15.28
CA GLU A 90 -9.60 8.52 15.74
C GLU A 90 -8.13 8.15 15.95
N ILE A 91 -7.24 8.99 15.44
CA ILE A 91 -5.81 8.87 15.71
C ILE A 91 -5.56 9.36 17.13
N SER A 92 -5.42 8.42 18.06
CA SER A 92 -5.04 8.74 19.43
C SER A 92 -3.52 8.69 19.62
N PRO A 93 -2.91 9.69 20.26
CA PRO A 93 -1.49 9.68 20.54
C PRO A 93 -1.17 8.57 21.55
N THR A 94 -0.29 7.66 21.16
CA THR A 94 0.25 6.66 22.09
C THR A 94 1.43 7.26 22.85
N LYS A 95 1.46 7.12 24.18
CA LYS A 95 2.62 7.51 24.99
C LYS A 95 3.81 6.62 24.66
N VAL A 96 4.95 7.23 24.34
CA VAL A 96 6.20 6.54 24.00
C VAL A 96 7.32 7.17 24.81
N LYS A 97 8.22 6.34 25.36
CA LYS A 97 9.29 6.76 26.26
C LYS A 97 10.37 7.55 25.54
N ASN A 98 10.68 7.18 24.29
CA ASN A 98 11.73 7.82 23.49
C ASN A 98 11.53 7.62 21.98
N ASN A 99 12.36 8.30 21.18
CA ASN A 99 12.30 8.25 19.72
C ASN A 99 12.63 6.86 19.13
N ARG A 100 13.47 6.07 19.80
CA ARG A 100 13.80 4.71 19.36
C ARG A 100 12.59 3.79 19.46
N GLU A 101 11.89 3.85 20.59
CA GLU A 101 10.66 3.09 20.81
C GLU A 101 9.56 3.52 19.83
N ARG A 102 9.44 4.83 19.57
CA ARG A 102 8.52 5.37 18.55
C ARG A 102 8.83 4.81 17.16
N PHE A 103 10.10 4.83 16.74
CA PHE A 103 10.51 4.28 15.45
C PHE A 103 10.17 2.78 15.36
N ASN A 104 10.49 2.00 16.39
CA ASN A 104 10.18 0.57 16.41
C ASN A 104 8.69 0.27 16.32
N TYR A 105 7.82 1.07 16.96
CA TYR A 105 6.38 0.95 16.81
C TYR A 105 5.89 1.28 15.39
N ILE A 106 6.48 2.29 14.75
CA ILE A 106 6.16 2.65 13.36
C ILE A 106 6.53 1.49 12.43
N ILE A 107 7.77 0.99 12.50
CA ILE A 107 8.23 -0.10 11.64
C ILE A 107 7.41 -1.37 11.84
N SER A 108 7.17 -1.77 13.09
CA SER A 108 6.42 -3.00 13.39
C SER A 108 4.96 -2.90 12.93
N THR A 109 4.34 -1.73 13.06
CA THR A 109 3.00 -1.48 12.53
C THR A 109 2.97 -1.54 11.00
N LEU A 110 3.92 -0.88 10.33
CA LEU A 110 4.01 -0.93 8.86
C LEU A 110 4.18 -2.37 8.35
N LYS A 111 5.07 -3.16 8.95
CA LYS A 111 5.27 -4.57 8.59
C LYS A 111 4.05 -5.46 8.84
N ARG A 112 3.21 -5.11 9.83
CA ARG A 112 1.98 -5.85 10.14
C ARG A 112 0.86 -5.54 9.16
N GLU A 113 0.69 -4.27 8.80
CA GLU A 113 -0.44 -3.82 7.97
C GLU A 113 -0.15 -3.94 6.46
N ILE A 114 1.12 -3.97 6.05
CA ILE A 114 1.52 -4.04 4.65
C ILE A 114 2.02 -5.46 4.34
N PRO A 115 1.38 -6.19 3.41
CA PRO A 115 1.86 -7.51 2.99
C PRO A 115 3.22 -7.39 2.29
N GLU A 116 4.12 -8.36 2.55
CA GLU A 116 5.51 -8.33 2.07
C GLU A 116 5.64 -8.14 0.56
N GLU A 117 4.75 -8.75 -0.21
CA GLU A 117 4.68 -8.64 -1.67
C GLU A 117 4.57 -7.18 -2.14
N LYS A 118 3.83 -6.34 -1.40
CA LYS A 118 3.62 -4.92 -1.75
C LYS A 118 4.74 -4.02 -1.27
N ILE A 119 5.60 -4.48 -0.35
CA ILE A 119 6.71 -3.68 0.20
C ILE A 119 7.75 -3.39 -0.89
N ASN A 120 7.97 -4.34 -1.80
CA ASN A 120 8.93 -4.17 -2.90
C ASN A 120 8.43 -3.19 -3.97
N ASP A 121 7.11 -3.07 -4.13
CA ASP A 121 6.47 -2.12 -5.05
C ASP A 121 6.25 -0.74 -4.44
N MET A 122 6.56 -0.56 -3.14
CA MET A 122 6.44 0.74 -2.48
C MET A 122 7.53 1.72 -2.93
N SER A 123 7.16 3.00 -2.95
CA SER A 123 8.09 4.09 -3.24
C SER A 123 9.34 4.03 -2.36
N TYR A 124 10.47 4.46 -2.93
CA TYR A 124 11.81 4.41 -2.34
C TYR A 124 11.91 4.75 -0.84
N PRO A 125 11.31 5.84 -0.31
CA PRO A 125 11.42 6.17 1.11
C PRO A 125 10.74 5.16 2.04
N PHE A 126 9.61 4.56 1.66
CA PHE A 126 8.94 3.56 2.48
C PHE A 126 9.73 2.26 2.54
N ASN A 127 10.30 1.85 1.40
CA ASN A 127 11.18 0.70 1.32
C ASN A 127 12.40 0.87 2.25
N LEU A 128 13.04 2.05 2.24
CA LEU A 128 14.15 2.36 3.15
C LEU A 128 13.78 2.26 4.63
N ILE A 129 12.62 2.81 5.01
CA ILE A 129 12.15 2.82 6.40
C ILE A 129 11.85 1.39 6.85
N ILE A 130 11.06 0.64 6.08
CA ILE A 130 10.64 -0.73 6.43
C ILE A 130 11.85 -1.68 6.51
N ASN A 131 12.80 -1.52 5.59
CA ASN A 131 14.02 -2.32 5.50
C ASN A 131 15.24 -1.65 6.16
N TYR A 132 15.01 -0.72 7.10
CA TYR A 132 16.08 0.04 7.76
C TYR A 132 17.18 -0.85 8.35
N GLU A 133 16.83 -1.96 8.99
CA GLU A 133 17.82 -2.89 9.56
C GLU A 133 18.76 -3.42 8.48
N LYS A 134 18.22 -3.89 7.34
CA LYS A 134 19.00 -4.38 6.21
C LYS A 134 19.98 -3.30 5.69
N TYR A 135 19.50 -2.08 5.52
CA TYR A 135 20.34 -0.98 5.06
C TYR A 135 21.38 -0.54 6.10
N LYS A 136 21.03 -0.53 7.38
CA LYS A 136 21.97 -0.28 8.48
C LYS A 136 23.09 -1.31 8.49
N TYR A 137 22.78 -2.59 8.28
CA TYR A 137 23.80 -3.64 8.16
C TYR A 137 24.69 -3.41 6.95
N MET A 138 24.12 -3.15 5.78
CA MET A 138 24.90 -2.84 4.58
C MET A 138 25.83 -1.65 4.79
N TYR A 139 25.34 -0.59 5.44
CA TYR A 139 26.13 0.59 5.77
C TYR A 139 27.27 0.26 6.74
N ASN A 140 26.99 -0.53 7.79
CA ASN A 140 27.99 -0.96 8.76
C ASN A 140 29.07 -1.85 8.14
N LEU A 141 28.69 -2.74 7.21
CA LEU A 141 29.64 -3.54 6.44
C LEU A 141 30.53 -2.63 5.59
N LEU A 142 29.92 -1.71 4.85
CA LEU A 142 30.63 -0.77 3.98
C LEU A 142 31.60 0.10 4.78
N SER A 143 31.17 0.63 5.92
CA SER A 143 31.99 1.47 6.79
C SER A 143 33.12 0.68 7.46
N SER A 144 32.86 -0.56 7.88
CA SER A 144 33.89 -1.44 8.46
C SER A 144 34.96 -1.81 7.44
N ILE A 145 34.57 -2.10 6.18
CA ILE A 145 35.51 -2.37 5.08
C ILE A 145 36.30 -1.10 4.72
N ALA A 146 35.63 0.06 4.61
CA ALA A 146 36.29 1.32 4.29
C ALA A 146 37.29 1.76 5.37
N SER A 147 36.98 1.48 6.65
CA SER A 147 37.84 1.86 7.77
C SER A 147 39.02 0.91 7.97
N ASN A 148 38.87 -0.37 7.59
CA ASN A 148 39.91 -1.39 7.72
C ASN A 148 39.83 -2.38 6.54
N PRO A 149 40.39 -2.02 5.37
CA PRO A 149 40.32 -2.86 4.18
C PRO A 149 41.03 -4.22 4.35
N GLU A 150 42.01 -4.29 5.25
CA GLU A 150 42.75 -5.52 5.58
C GLU A 150 41.87 -6.63 6.19
N LYS A 151 40.68 -6.30 6.72
CA LYS A 151 39.71 -7.28 7.25
C LYS A 151 39.17 -8.25 6.18
N LEU A 152 39.34 -7.92 4.89
CA LEU A 152 38.95 -8.79 3.78
C LEU A 152 40.03 -9.83 3.47
N GLU A 153 41.25 -9.67 3.99
CA GLU A 153 42.41 -10.50 3.66
C GLU A 153 42.66 -11.60 4.71
N ASN A 154 42.00 -11.52 5.87
CA ASN A 154 42.12 -12.51 6.93
C ASN A 154 40.77 -13.16 7.30
N PRO A 155 40.75 -14.47 7.58
CA PRO A 155 39.52 -15.20 7.94
C PRO A 155 38.82 -14.61 9.17
N GLU A 156 39.59 -14.17 10.17
CA GLU A 156 39.09 -13.58 11.41
C GLU A 156 38.41 -12.23 11.18
N GLY A 157 38.93 -11.41 10.26
CA GLY A 157 38.31 -10.15 9.85
C GLY A 157 36.99 -10.37 9.13
N LEU A 158 36.92 -11.37 8.25
CA LEU A 158 35.67 -11.77 7.58
C LEU A 158 34.62 -12.27 8.57
N ILE A 159 35.02 -13.10 9.54
CA ILE A 159 34.12 -13.57 10.61
C ILE A 159 33.53 -12.37 11.37
N SER A 160 34.36 -11.40 11.76
CA SER A 160 33.91 -10.21 12.48
C SER A 160 32.94 -9.32 11.67
N LEU A 161 33.01 -9.36 10.33
CA LEU A 161 32.08 -8.64 9.45
C LEU A 161 30.71 -9.32 9.37
N ILE A 162 30.68 -10.65 9.43
CA ILE A 162 29.48 -11.46 9.19
C ILE A 162 28.75 -11.81 10.49
N GLU A 163 29.44 -11.78 11.63
CA GLU A 163 28.90 -12.06 12.96
C GLU A 163 27.63 -11.25 13.31
N PRO A 164 27.53 -9.93 13.01
CA PRO A 164 26.28 -9.18 13.22
C PRO A 164 25.09 -9.68 12.39
N MET A 165 25.34 -10.37 11.27
CA MET A 165 24.28 -10.96 10.45
C MET A 165 23.74 -12.28 11.03
N MET A 166 24.42 -12.84 12.03
CA MET A 166 24.00 -14.04 12.75
C MET A 166 23.12 -13.70 13.97
N GLU A 167 23.14 -12.46 14.45
CA GLU A 167 22.28 -12.01 15.54
C GLU A 167 20.80 -12.02 15.09
N GLY A 168 19.91 -12.57 15.93
CA GLY A 168 18.47 -12.69 15.64
C GLY A 168 18.06 -13.83 14.68
N LYS A 169 19.01 -14.55 14.08
CA LYS A 169 18.76 -15.73 13.25
C LYS A 169 18.51 -17.00 14.10
N ASP A 170 17.80 -17.97 13.53
CA ASP A 170 17.58 -19.25 14.20
C ASP A 170 18.87 -20.09 14.29
N GLU A 171 18.89 -21.09 15.18
CA GLU A 171 20.05 -21.98 15.40
C GLU A 171 20.52 -22.68 14.12
N LYS A 172 19.58 -23.02 13.22
CA LYS A 172 19.86 -23.78 12.00
C LYS A 172 20.54 -22.90 10.94
N GLU A 173 20.08 -21.67 10.78
CA GLU A 173 20.67 -20.65 9.91
C GLU A 173 22.04 -20.24 10.42
N LYS A 174 22.18 -20.02 11.74
CA LYS A 174 23.49 -19.75 12.37
C LYS A 174 24.50 -20.84 12.07
N LYS A 175 24.10 -22.12 12.14
CA LYS A 175 24.99 -23.25 11.86
C LYS A 175 25.46 -23.25 10.39
N LYS A 176 24.56 -23.03 9.43
CA LYS A 176 24.92 -22.91 8.01
C LYS A 176 25.89 -21.77 7.74
N MET A 177 25.68 -20.61 8.37
CA MET A 177 26.59 -19.48 8.23
C MET A 177 27.98 -19.79 8.79
N LYS A 178 28.06 -20.47 9.94
CA LYS A 178 29.35 -20.96 10.49
C LYS A 178 30.05 -21.94 9.56
N GLU A 179 29.31 -22.83 8.89
CA GLU A 179 29.88 -23.76 7.92
C GLU A 179 30.42 -23.04 6.67
N MET A 180 29.71 -22.03 6.17
CA MET A 180 30.21 -21.17 5.08
C MET A 180 31.49 -20.42 5.47
N LEU A 181 31.55 -19.88 6.69
CA LEU A 181 32.76 -19.21 7.21
C LEU A 181 33.96 -20.16 7.25
N LYS A 182 33.77 -21.40 7.70
CA LYS A 182 34.82 -22.43 7.69
C LYS A 182 35.28 -22.80 6.28
N MET A 183 34.37 -22.87 5.32
CA MET A 183 34.75 -23.10 3.91
C MET A 183 35.56 -21.94 3.34
N ALA A 184 35.21 -20.69 3.67
CA ALA A 184 35.97 -19.52 3.25
C ALA A 184 37.38 -19.49 3.87
N GLU A 185 37.49 -19.83 5.15
CA GLU A 185 38.77 -20.01 5.85
C GLU A 185 39.65 -21.08 5.17
N ILE A 186 39.06 -22.21 4.80
CA ILE A 186 39.75 -23.27 4.05
C ILE A 186 40.19 -22.76 2.66
N MET A 187 39.34 -22.05 1.91
CA MET A 187 39.72 -21.51 0.60
C MET A 187 40.87 -20.50 0.68
N MET A 188 40.86 -19.64 1.69
CA MET A 188 41.93 -18.65 1.91
C MET A 188 43.25 -19.28 2.35
N THR A 189 43.20 -20.37 3.13
CA THR A 189 44.40 -21.09 3.57
C THR A 189 44.96 -22.01 2.48
N LEU A 190 44.12 -22.49 1.57
CA LEU A 190 44.50 -23.27 0.40
C LEU A 190 44.98 -22.43 -0.79
N GLU A 191 44.87 -21.09 -0.75
CA GLU A 191 45.49 -20.24 -1.76
C GLU A 191 47.02 -20.42 -1.73
N PRO A 192 47.65 -20.95 -2.80
CA PRO A 192 49.09 -21.16 -2.82
C PRO A 192 49.84 -19.82 -2.69
N SER A 193 50.89 -19.82 -1.86
CA SER A 193 51.68 -18.64 -1.48
C SER A 193 52.29 -17.85 -2.63
N GLU A 194 52.31 -18.39 -3.86
CA GLU A 194 52.88 -17.76 -5.05
C GLU A 194 52.19 -16.46 -5.49
N LYS A 195 50.94 -16.18 -5.05
CA LYS A 195 50.27 -14.89 -5.33
C LYS A 195 50.51 -13.81 -4.28
N LYS A 196 50.92 -14.15 -3.05
CA LYS A 196 51.24 -13.15 -2.00
C LYS A 196 52.52 -12.37 -2.34
N GLU A 197 53.50 -13.01 -2.98
CA GLU A 197 54.73 -12.33 -3.43
C GLU A 197 54.53 -11.36 -4.60
N LYS A 198 53.48 -11.54 -5.42
CA LYS A 198 53.19 -10.64 -6.55
C LYS A 198 52.36 -9.41 -6.18
N ARG A 199 51.71 -9.39 -5.01
CA ARG A 199 50.96 -8.21 -4.52
C ARG A 199 51.80 -7.24 -3.70
N LEU A 200 52.88 -7.70 -3.05
CA LEU A 200 53.83 -6.87 -2.31
C LEU A 200 54.86 -6.13 -3.19
N LYS A 201 54.84 -6.37 -4.52
CA LYS A 201 55.75 -5.74 -5.50
C LYS A 201 55.05 -4.82 -6.51
N LYS A 202 53.84 -4.34 -6.22
CA LYS A 202 53.15 -3.39 -7.10
C LYS A 202 52.59 -2.20 -6.35
#